data_AF-A0A0F9G170-F1
#
_entry.id   AF-A0A0F9G170-F1
#
_cell.length_a   1.000
_cell.length_b   1.000
_cell.length_c   1.000
_cell.angle_alpha   90.00
_cell.angle_beta   90.00
_cell.angle_gamma   90.00
#
_symmetry.space_group_name_H-M   'P 1'
#
loop_
_entity.id
_entity.type
_entity.pdbx_description
1 polymer ?
#
loop_
_entity_poly.entity_id
_entity_poly.type
_entity_poly.pdbx_seq_one_letter_code
_entity_poly.pdbx_strand_id
1 'polypeptide(L)'
;MTDTHENLIKNASESQVILDRDEDVEEETDESEKSLSPSVLKEDLTVIKGVGAKSAAILNKAGITTIKQLSNYRADELSKVNGIGLASAGKMIEGAKSHLETLNLDNFSQTKPLPEFQEDLREEIGELDYAEFEEEDEIDETVETADSIYIKTATSSPLKESRETSYIRHKSKVKKELAEKDEEETVDFEGDYDNITPEEIDGNFHETYEVELEENIPKDIEVTRLVEPPVRMTHDLANINMAVLNHKEMQDFSQETCTFLKKNEFHIIQKSSELQKVYHGIDVLAIKVIKIRETQEVICIVPIKLNGVKGPLTVSLDNITHNTKGNNASPAINRKLDSYATTFSDACNHIRGNLGDEGALFAYLNHNLQLNLTVERTRSHKNLYFRSGPVYYKLVVTPILVTQHKVGFTEKVLPFAYQKYLDLHVVDLMNFSHVLQYLDLKYFQIETYNKEKSAITIDNEGSVKLMTLVRKSSIIFMGLGLAGIAFLVFTLLQGIPVLVVNSVGYGAIVLYAIILGYFSFANYRRKSLIHRKFEIPYHKRNLILDDASLVLIREDLPPKLMEQFVYESLDTKFKSKVITNIKLDGAQDFIRKKSLEKEVNEDTLFEKKDKNKEEPSLDGSLGKKYGTFMED
;
A
#
# COMPACT_ATOMS: atom_id res chain seq x y z
N MET A 1 -63.89 24.27 22.64
CA MET A 1 -64.66 25.52 22.55
C MET A 1 -64.45 26.29 23.84
N THR A 2 -63.43 27.14 23.86
CA THR A 2 -63.24 28.20 24.86
C THR A 2 -62.33 29.23 24.22
N ASP A 3 -62.93 30.37 23.92
CA ASP A 3 -62.31 31.57 23.38
C ASP A 3 -61.53 32.34 24.44
N THR A 4 -60.61 33.17 23.93
CA THR A 4 -60.13 34.46 24.45
C THR A 4 -59.33 34.50 25.77
N HIS A 5 -58.05 34.89 25.66
CA HIS A 5 -57.61 36.21 26.15
C HIS A 5 -56.23 36.60 25.58
N GLU A 6 -56.20 37.76 24.93
CA GLU A 6 -55.03 38.50 24.44
C GLU A 6 -54.25 39.23 25.56
N ASN A 7 -53.02 39.62 25.18
CA ASN A 7 -52.19 40.73 25.67
C ASN A 7 -51.18 40.47 26.80
N LEU A 8 -49.89 40.46 26.44
CA LEU A 8 -48.85 41.38 26.95
C LEU A 8 -47.47 41.05 26.34
N ILE A 9 -47.03 41.85 25.37
CA ILE A 9 -45.62 41.96 24.97
C ILE A 9 -45.27 43.46 24.97
N LYS A 10 -44.36 43.88 25.85
CA LYS A 10 -43.52 45.08 25.67
C LYS A 10 -42.34 45.13 26.65
N ASN A 11 -41.16 45.26 26.05
CA ASN A 11 -39.97 46.02 26.46
C ASN A 11 -39.13 45.61 27.69
N ALA A 12 -37.88 45.20 27.42
CA ALA A 12 -36.64 45.58 28.10
C ALA A 12 -35.46 44.99 27.30
N SER A 13 -34.25 45.56 27.17
CA SER A 13 -33.69 46.91 27.32
C SER A 13 -32.22 46.75 26.91
N GLU A 14 -31.75 47.56 25.96
CA GLU A 14 -30.34 47.66 25.57
C GLU A 14 -29.48 48.17 26.74
N SER A 15 -28.23 47.70 26.83
CA SER A 15 -27.20 48.30 27.69
C SER A 15 -25.97 48.59 26.85
N GLN A 16 -25.78 49.88 26.58
CA GLN A 16 -24.52 50.47 26.13
C GLN A 16 -23.65 50.75 27.36
N VAL A 17 -22.36 50.42 27.28
CA VAL A 17 -21.34 50.91 28.22
C VAL A 17 -20.32 51.70 27.42
N ILE A 18 -20.29 52.99 27.73
CA ILE A 18 -19.32 54.00 27.32
C ILE A 18 -18.08 53.85 28.22
N LEU A 19 -16.88 53.95 27.66
CA LEU A 19 -15.68 54.33 28.40
C LEU A 19 -14.69 55.02 27.45
N ASP A 20 -14.74 56.36 27.46
CA ASP A 20 -13.69 57.24 26.97
C ASP A 20 -12.54 57.29 27.99
N ARG A 21 -11.29 57.19 27.52
CA ARG A 21 -10.17 57.97 28.06
C ARG A 21 -8.97 57.97 27.11
N ASP A 22 -8.71 59.14 26.55
CA ASP A 22 -7.46 59.53 25.89
C ASP A 22 -6.30 59.63 26.91
N GLU A 23 -5.09 59.26 26.50
CA GLU A 23 -3.86 59.96 26.86
C GLU A 23 -2.71 59.53 25.94
N ASP A 24 -2.19 60.51 25.20
CA ASP A 24 -1.05 60.46 24.28
C ASP A 24 0.26 60.18 25.03
N VAL A 25 1.09 59.26 24.51
CA VAL A 25 2.56 59.34 24.63
C VAL A 25 3.19 58.71 23.39
N GLU A 26 3.76 59.57 22.54
CA GLU A 26 4.76 59.21 21.52
C GLU A 26 6.09 58.90 22.22
N GLU A 27 6.71 57.75 21.92
CA GLU A 27 8.17 57.62 22.02
C GLU A 27 8.66 56.61 20.97
N GLU A 28 9.26 57.13 19.91
CA GLU A 28 10.05 56.39 18.93
C GLU A 28 11.33 55.88 19.60
N THR A 29 11.58 54.57 19.54
CA THR A 29 12.94 54.02 19.61
C THR A 29 13.08 52.85 18.65
N ASP A 30 13.76 53.11 17.54
CA ASP A 30 14.54 52.16 16.75
C ASP A 30 15.53 51.43 17.68
N GLU A 31 15.41 50.10 17.85
CA GLU A 31 16.58 49.22 18.09
C GLU A 31 16.31 47.76 17.67
N SER A 32 17.13 47.30 16.71
CA SER A 32 17.75 45.97 16.68
C SER A 32 16.85 44.74 16.47
N GLU A 33 16.78 44.29 15.21
CA GLU A 33 16.45 42.91 14.81
C GLU A 33 17.32 41.88 15.56
N LYS A 34 16.76 41.33 16.65
CA LYS A 34 17.34 40.21 17.37
C LYS A 34 16.85 38.91 16.73
N SER A 35 17.75 38.31 15.96
CA SER A 35 17.65 36.96 15.39
C SER A 35 16.88 35.99 16.30
N LEU A 36 15.76 35.45 15.78
CA LEU A 36 15.00 34.36 16.39
C LEU A 36 15.84 33.07 16.36
N SER A 37 16.54 32.79 17.46
CA SER A 37 17.06 31.45 17.73
C SER A 37 15.89 30.47 17.83
N PRO A 38 15.96 29.27 17.23
CA PRO A 38 14.87 28.31 17.27
C PRO A 38 14.55 27.98 18.72
N SER A 39 13.36 28.36 19.16
CA SER A 39 12.81 28.03 20.46
C SER A 39 12.85 26.52 20.63
N VAL A 40 13.69 26.07 21.56
CA VAL A 40 13.80 24.68 22.00
C VAL A 40 12.41 24.20 22.41
N LEU A 41 11.74 23.47 21.51
CA LEU A 41 10.54 22.71 21.83
C LEU A 41 10.92 21.77 22.98
N LYS A 42 10.33 22.01 24.16
CA LYS A 42 10.53 21.12 25.31
C LYS A 42 9.95 19.77 24.96
N GLU A 43 10.80 18.76 24.83
CA GLU A 43 10.40 17.38 24.61
C GLU A 43 9.57 16.89 25.81
N ASP A 44 8.44 16.23 25.56
CA ASP A 44 7.61 15.67 26.62
C ASP A 44 8.23 14.35 27.15
N LEU A 45 8.85 14.43 28.33
CA LEU A 45 9.48 13.27 28.98
C LEU A 45 8.48 12.20 29.43
N THR A 46 7.17 12.48 29.45
CA THR A 46 6.15 11.51 29.88
C THR A 46 5.96 10.35 28.92
N VAL A 47 6.48 10.46 27.68
CA VAL A 47 6.51 9.39 26.68
C VAL A 47 7.43 8.24 27.13
N ILE A 48 8.38 8.49 28.04
CA ILE A 48 9.35 7.50 28.50
C ILE A 48 8.72 6.56 29.54
N LYS A 49 8.78 5.25 29.29
CA LYS A 49 8.32 4.23 30.23
C LYS A 49 9.04 4.39 31.59
N GLY A 50 8.25 4.64 32.64
CA GLY A 50 8.77 4.87 34.00
C GLY A 50 8.85 6.35 34.40
N VAL A 51 8.55 7.28 33.50
CA VAL A 51 8.44 8.72 33.78
C VAL A 51 6.97 9.14 33.74
N GLY A 52 6.33 9.24 34.90
CA GLY A 52 4.98 9.83 35.00
C GLY A 52 5.03 11.36 35.04
N ALA A 53 3.88 12.04 34.88
CA ALA A 53 3.78 13.51 34.90
C ALA A 53 4.48 14.17 36.10
N LYS A 54 4.38 13.57 37.30
CA LYS A 54 5.09 14.05 38.51
C LYS A 54 6.62 13.95 38.37
N SER A 55 7.11 12.83 37.85
CA SER A 55 8.54 12.61 37.63
C SER A 55 9.07 13.52 36.51
N ALA A 56 8.31 13.72 35.43
CA ALA A 56 8.65 14.66 34.37
C ALA A 56 8.79 16.10 34.89
N ALA A 57 7.88 16.55 35.76
CA ALA A 57 7.98 17.86 36.40
C ALA A 57 9.24 18.00 37.29
N ILE A 58 9.59 16.94 38.02
CA ILE A 58 10.82 16.90 38.85
C ILE A 58 12.08 16.98 37.95
N LEU A 59 12.12 16.20 36.86
CA LEU A 59 13.23 16.21 35.90
C LEU A 59 13.40 17.57 35.23
N ASN A 60 12.30 18.17 34.77
CA ASN A 60 12.29 19.51 34.18
C ASN A 60 12.78 20.57 35.18
N LYS A 61 12.38 20.46 36.46
CA LYS A 61 12.85 21.36 37.53
C LYS A 61 14.35 21.16 37.84
N ALA A 62 14.87 19.96 37.61
CA ALA A 62 16.29 19.64 37.73
C ALA A 62 17.12 20.04 36.48
N GLY A 63 16.50 20.66 35.47
CA GLY A 63 17.16 21.07 34.23
C GLY A 63 17.34 19.95 33.21
N ILE A 64 16.75 18.78 33.45
CA ILE A 64 16.74 17.66 32.51
C ILE A 64 15.45 17.79 31.69
N THR A 65 15.56 18.38 30.50
CA THR A 65 14.39 18.72 29.66
C THR A 65 14.33 17.94 28.35
N THR A 66 15.30 17.06 28.09
CA THR A 66 15.36 16.27 26.86
C THR A 66 15.62 14.79 27.16
N ILE A 67 15.11 13.92 26.27
CA ILE A 67 15.26 12.46 26.41
C ILE A 67 16.75 12.07 26.32
N LYS A 68 17.51 12.76 25.46
CA LYS A 68 18.96 12.59 25.28
C LYS A 68 19.79 13.00 26.49
N GLN A 69 19.38 14.03 27.23
CA GLN A 69 20.02 14.34 28.51
C GLN A 69 19.77 13.20 29.49
N LEU A 70 18.51 12.80 29.67
CA LEU A 70 18.12 11.76 30.63
C LEU A 70 18.82 10.42 30.39
N SER A 71 19.00 10.00 29.13
CA SER A 71 19.67 8.73 28.78
C SER A 71 21.16 8.69 29.14
N ASN A 72 21.82 9.85 29.24
CA ASN A 72 23.25 9.97 29.48
C ASN A 72 23.61 10.06 30.97
N TYR A 73 22.63 10.25 31.86
CA TYR A 73 22.86 10.25 33.30
C TYR A 73 23.22 8.87 33.84
N ARG A 74 24.01 8.84 34.92
CA ARG A 74 24.17 7.63 35.74
C ARG A 74 23.06 7.54 36.79
N ALA A 75 22.67 6.31 37.15
CA ALA A 75 21.63 6.10 38.16
C ALA A 75 21.96 6.80 39.50
N ASP A 76 23.23 6.77 39.91
CA ASP A 76 23.70 7.43 41.14
C ASP A 76 23.56 8.96 41.07
N GLU A 77 23.81 9.57 39.90
CA GLU A 77 23.70 11.02 39.70
C GLU A 77 22.24 11.46 39.67
N LEU A 78 21.41 10.72 38.96
CA LEU A 78 19.98 11.01 38.85
C LEU A 78 19.26 10.78 40.19
N SER A 79 19.75 9.86 41.02
CA SER A 79 19.22 9.63 42.38
C SER A 79 19.47 10.77 43.36
N LYS A 80 20.37 11.72 43.03
CA LYS A 80 20.57 12.94 43.83
C LYS A 80 19.46 13.97 43.63
N VAL A 81 18.59 13.79 42.62
CA VAL A 81 17.44 14.65 42.39
C VAL A 81 16.35 14.28 43.40
N ASN A 82 15.95 15.26 44.22
CA ASN A 82 14.94 15.08 45.27
C ASN A 82 13.64 14.48 44.70
N GLY A 83 13.27 13.30 45.21
CA GLY A 83 12.07 12.56 44.80
C GLY A 83 12.31 11.42 43.79
N ILE A 84 13.57 11.18 43.38
CA ILE A 84 13.95 10.06 42.50
C ILE A 84 14.86 9.10 43.27
N GLY A 85 14.37 7.91 43.60
CA GLY A 85 15.20 6.85 44.20
C GLY A 85 16.07 6.14 43.15
N LEU A 86 17.16 5.50 43.59
CA LEU A 86 18.13 4.81 42.73
C LEU A 86 17.49 3.80 41.76
N ALA A 87 16.53 2.99 42.25
CA ALA A 87 15.82 2.02 41.43
C ALA A 87 14.91 2.68 40.37
N SER A 88 14.27 3.80 40.71
CA SER A 88 13.47 4.58 39.76
C SER A 88 14.35 5.26 38.72
N ALA A 89 15.48 5.83 39.14
CA ALA A 89 16.47 6.42 38.24
C ALA A 89 16.95 5.42 37.19
N GLY A 90 17.28 4.19 37.59
CA GLY A 90 17.67 3.12 36.66
C GLY A 90 16.62 2.85 35.60
N LYS A 91 15.34 2.71 36.00
CA LYS A 91 14.22 2.49 35.06
C LYS A 91 14.01 3.66 34.10
N MET A 92 14.15 4.90 34.58
CA MET A 92 14.00 6.10 33.74
C MET A 92 15.11 6.20 32.69
N ILE A 93 16.36 5.92 33.08
CA ILE A 93 17.51 5.93 32.16
C ILE A 93 17.38 4.80 31.13
N GLU A 94 17.01 3.60 31.55
CA GLU A 94 16.78 2.45 30.66
C GLU A 94 15.63 2.74 29.68
N GLY A 95 14.52 3.30 30.17
CA GLY A 95 13.41 3.74 29.33
C GLY A 95 13.83 4.81 28.31
N ALA A 96 14.64 5.78 28.72
CA ALA A 96 15.14 6.84 27.85
C ALA A 96 16.08 6.29 26.76
N LYS A 97 16.98 5.37 27.11
CA LYS A 97 17.87 4.68 26.16
C LYS A 97 17.10 3.86 25.15
N SER A 98 16.14 3.06 25.62
CA SER A 98 15.27 2.27 24.75
C SER A 98 14.48 3.17 23.78
N HIS A 99 14.01 4.33 24.25
CA HIS A 99 13.31 5.29 23.40
C HIS A 99 14.23 5.93 22.35
N LEU A 100 15.49 6.25 22.69
CA LEU A 100 16.47 6.75 21.73
C LEU A 100 16.94 5.69 20.74
N GLU A 101 17.05 4.43 21.16
CA GLU A 101 17.31 3.32 20.24
C GLU A 101 16.17 3.20 19.22
N THR A 102 14.91 3.30 19.66
CA THR A 102 13.77 3.33 18.72
C THR A 102 13.76 4.56 17.81
N LEU A 103 14.16 5.74 18.30
CA LEU A 103 14.27 6.95 17.45
C LEU A 103 15.49 6.90 16.51
N ASN A 104 16.55 6.20 16.88
CA ASN A 104 17.69 5.97 15.99
C ASN A 104 17.39 4.92 14.93
N LEU A 105 16.40 4.04 15.15
CA LEU A 105 15.80 3.26 14.06
C LEU A 105 15.09 4.20 13.06
N ASP A 106 14.51 5.33 13.46
CA ASP A 106 14.00 6.32 12.48
C ASP A 106 15.12 7.03 11.68
N ASN A 107 16.42 6.79 12.00
CA ASN A 107 17.59 7.39 11.36
C ASN A 107 18.34 6.43 10.40
N PHE A 108 17.63 5.52 9.73
CA PHE A 108 18.20 4.61 8.71
C PHE A 108 18.86 5.31 7.50
N SER A 109 18.73 6.63 7.37
CA SER A 109 19.33 7.43 6.28
C SER A 109 20.80 7.82 6.50
N GLN A 110 21.38 7.62 7.69
CA GLN A 110 22.79 7.93 7.95
C GLN A 110 23.58 6.68 8.32
N THR A 111 23.97 5.91 7.31
CA THR A 111 25.14 5.04 7.43
C THR A 111 26.36 5.93 7.64
N LYS A 112 26.92 5.87 8.84
CA LYS A 112 28.27 6.35 9.16
C LYS A 112 29.22 5.78 8.09
N PRO A 113 29.94 6.58 7.30
CA PRO A 113 30.84 6.04 6.30
C PRO A 113 31.86 5.14 7.01
N LEU A 114 31.93 3.88 6.57
CA LEU A 114 33.04 3.00 6.89
C LEU A 114 34.34 3.69 6.42
N PRO A 115 35.46 3.51 7.15
CA PRO A 115 36.68 4.29 6.92
C PRO A 115 37.18 4.11 5.49
N GLU A 116 37.59 5.24 4.89
CA GLU A 116 38.27 5.30 3.61
C GLU A 116 39.36 4.23 3.51
N PHE A 117 39.18 3.31 2.57
CA PHE A 117 40.28 2.56 1.99
C PHE A 117 41.05 3.56 1.10
N GLN A 118 42.01 4.27 1.70
CA GLN A 118 43.15 4.81 0.97
C GLN A 118 44.20 3.71 0.92
N GLU A 119 44.38 3.11 -0.24
CA GLU A 119 45.65 2.49 -0.59
C GLU A 119 46.02 2.84 -2.03
N ASP A 120 47.17 3.49 -2.12
CA ASP A 120 47.95 3.83 -3.29
C ASP A 120 48.07 2.66 -4.27
N LEU A 121 47.93 2.96 -5.55
CA LEU A 121 48.71 2.32 -6.62
C LEU A 121 48.75 3.23 -7.85
N ARG A 122 49.77 4.09 -7.85
CA ARG A 122 50.38 4.65 -9.07
C ARG A 122 51.21 3.54 -9.73
N GLU A 123 51.15 3.54 -11.06
CA GLU A 123 52.19 3.12 -12.01
C GLU A 123 52.74 1.69 -11.87
N GLU A 124 52.20 0.77 -12.66
CA GLU A 124 53.05 -0.08 -13.51
C GLU A 124 52.27 -0.53 -14.76
N ILE A 125 52.71 -0.03 -15.91
CA ILE A 125 52.30 -0.51 -17.23
C ILE A 125 53.00 -1.84 -17.45
N GLY A 126 52.25 -2.94 -17.42
CA GLY A 126 52.71 -4.26 -17.84
C GLY A 126 51.76 -4.79 -18.90
N GLU A 127 52.26 -4.87 -20.15
CA GLU A 127 51.65 -5.64 -21.23
C GLU A 127 51.32 -7.06 -20.74
N LEU A 128 50.08 -7.49 -20.96
CA LEU A 128 49.71 -8.89 -20.85
C LEU A 128 48.82 -9.27 -22.03
N ASP A 129 49.40 -10.09 -22.89
CA ASP A 129 48.81 -10.77 -24.04
C ASP A 129 47.51 -11.48 -23.65
N TYR A 130 46.47 -11.25 -24.46
CA TYR A 130 45.25 -12.04 -24.42
C TYR A 130 45.50 -13.34 -25.20
N ALA A 131 45.60 -14.45 -24.48
CA ALA A 131 45.52 -15.78 -25.08
C ALA A 131 44.07 -16.07 -25.52
N GLU A 132 43.94 -16.43 -26.79
CA GLU A 132 42.76 -17.04 -27.41
C GLU A 132 42.23 -18.20 -26.57
N PHE A 133 40.92 -18.21 -26.32
CA PHE A 133 40.20 -19.41 -25.93
C PHE A 133 39.54 -19.99 -27.19
N GLU A 134 40.13 -21.07 -27.69
CA GLU A 134 39.55 -21.92 -28.73
C GLU A 134 38.37 -22.73 -28.15
N GLU A 135 37.28 -22.75 -28.91
CA GLU A 135 36.14 -23.65 -28.74
C GLU A 135 36.47 -25.00 -29.39
N GLU A 136 36.53 -26.08 -28.61
CA GLU A 136 36.27 -27.44 -29.11
C GLU A 136 35.57 -28.24 -27.99
N ASP A 137 34.39 -28.78 -28.30
CA ASP A 137 34.20 -30.23 -28.22
C ASP A 137 32.88 -30.65 -28.87
N GLU A 138 33.07 -31.31 -30.01
CA GLU A 138 32.18 -32.03 -30.89
C GLU A 138 32.15 -33.49 -30.41
N ILE A 139 31.00 -34.05 -30.01
CA ILE A 139 30.82 -35.52 -29.93
C ILE A 139 29.41 -35.92 -30.34
N ASP A 140 29.32 -36.27 -31.63
CA ASP A 140 28.88 -37.53 -32.24
C ASP A 140 27.59 -38.26 -31.78
N GLU A 141 26.73 -38.48 -32.78
CA GLU A 141 25.61 -39.43 -32.78
C GLU A 141 26.14 -40.86 -32.97
N THR A 142 25.71 -41.82 -32.14
CA THR A 142 25.52 -43.19 -32.64
C THR A 142 24.49 -43.96 -31.82
N VAL A 143 23.70 -44.72 -32.59
CA VAL A 143 22.54 -45.52 -32.24
C VAL A 143 22.98 -46.97 -31.92
N GLU A 144 22.05 -47.74 -31.34
CA GLU A 144 21.93 -49.23 -31.36
C GLU A 144 22.20 -50.05 -30.07
N THR A 145 21.08 -50.37 -29.40
CA THR A 145 20.54 -51.71 -29.06
C THR A 145 21.31 -52.75 -28.22
N ALA A 146 20.55 -53.25 -27.24
CA ALA A 146 20.29 -54.66 -26.89
C ALA A 146 21.11 -55.38 -25.80
N ASP A 147 20.30 -56.00 -24.93
CA ASP A 147 20.44 -57.30 -24.26
C ASP A 147 21.35 -57.48 -23.02
N SER A 148 20.64 -57.55 -21.89
CA SER A 148 20.56 -58.68 -20.96
C SER A 148 21.81 -59.08 -20.15
N ILE A 149 21.62 -59.25 -18.83
CA ILE A 149 21.90 -60.51 -18.11
C ILE A 149 21.41 -60.43 -16.66
N TYR A 150 20.82 -61.56 -16.26
CA TYR A 150 20.32 -62.02 -14.97
C TYR A 150 21.28 -61.88 -13.78
N ILE A 151 20.74 -61.59 -12.57
CA ILE A 151 20.98 -62.40 -11.36
C ILE A 151 19.67 -62.56 -10.57
N LYS A 152 19.47 -63.79 -10.08
CA LYS A 152 18.28 -64.38 -9.46
C LYS A 152 18.59 -64.72 -7.99
N THR A 153 17.51 -64.96 -7.23
CA THR A 153 17.38 -65.53 -5.86
C THR A 153 17.39 -64.53 -4.70
N ALA A 154 16.64 -64.66 -3.60
CA ALA A 154 15.43 -65.37 -3.14
C ALA A 154 15.23 -64.85 -1.68
N THR A 155 14.05 -64.56 -1.10
CA THR A 155 13.08 -65.53 -0.53
C THR A 155 11.93 -64.77 0.19
N SER A 156 10.68 -65.23 -0.01
CA SER A 156 9.45 -65.23 0.83
C SER A 156 8.78 -63.94 1.39
N SER A 157 7.77 -63.45 0.65
CA SER A 157 6.30 -63.34 0.90
C SER A 157 5.69 -63.28 2.34
N PRO A 158 4.40 -62.86 2.54
CA PRO A 158 3.35 -62.49 1.55
C PRO A 158 2.42 -61.27 1.83
N LEU A 159 1.96 -60.68 0.71
CA LEU A 159 0.60 -60.22 0.34
C LEU A 159 -0.22 -59.19 1.16
N LYS A 160 -0.50 -58.05 0.53
CA LYS A 160 -1.83 -57.60 0.00
C LYS A 160 -1.59 -56.39 -0.93
N GLU A 161 -1.73 -56.51 -2.26
CA GLU A 161 -2.98 -56.34 -3.06
C GLU A 161 -3.46 -54.87 -3.06
N SER A 162 -3.60 -54.11 -4.14
CA SER A 162 -3.31 -54.25 -5.58
C SER A 162 -3.33 -52.86 -6.24
N ARG A 163 -2.52 -52.75 -7.30
CA ARG A 163 -2.21 -51.70 -8.28
C ARG A 163 -3.19 -50.56 -8.65
N GLU A 164 -2.48 -49.47 -8.96
CA GLU A 164 -2.71 -48.38 -9.93
C GLU A 164 -3.34 -48.76 -11.27
N THR A 165 -4.01 -47.79 -11.89
CA THR A 165 -3.94 -47.56 -13.35
C THR A 165 -4.14 -46.08 -13.70
N SER A 166 -3.08 -45.50 -14.30
CA SER A 166 -3.03 -44.65 -15.49
C SER A 166 -4.24 -43.78 -15.89
N TYR A 167 -4.01 -42.47 -15.97
CA TYR A 167 -4.84 -41.52 -16.71
C TYR A 167 -4.43 -41.47 -18.19
N ILE A 168 -5.34 -41.92 -19.07
CA ILE A 168 -5.35 -41.56 -20.50
C ILE A 168 -6.39 -40.44 -20.68
N ARG A 169 -5.96 -39.35 -21.30
CA ARG A 169 -6.73 -38.13 -21.56
C ARG A 169 -7.51 -38.28 -22.87
N HIS A 170 -8.79 -38.60 -22.80
CA HIS A 170 -9.71 -38.45 -23.92
C HIS A 170 -10.68 -37.28 -23.70
N LYS A 171 -10.69 -36.36 -24.66
CA LYS A 171 -11.73 -35.34 -24.85
C LYS A 171 -13.05 -36.03 -25.21
N SER A 172 -14.14 -35.63 -24.55
CA SER A 172 -15.50 -35.87 -25.03
C SER A 172 -16.37 -34.66 -24.70
N LYS A 173 -16.96 -34.08 -25.75
CA LYS A 173 -18.12 -33.18 -25.70
C LYS A 173 -19.35 -34.02 -25.36
N VAL A 174 -20.08 -33.75 -24.28
CA VAL A 174 -21.56 -33.83 -24.26
C VAL A 174 -22.10 -32.83 -23.23
N LYS A 175 -23.12 -32.14 -23.69
CA LYS A 175 -23.96 -31.11 -23.08
C LYS A 175 -25.06 -31.77 -22.23
N LYS A 176 -25.31 -31.36 -20.99
CA LYS A 176 -26.67 -31.27 -20.44
C LYS A 176 -26.75 -30.48 -19.13
N GLU A 177 -27.90 -29.83 -19.01
CA GLU A 177 -28.37 -28.92 -17.98
C GLU A 177 -28.33 -29.51 -16.56
N LEU A 178 -27.89 -28.70 -15.60
CA LEU A 178 -28.57 -28.55 -14.31
C LEU A 178 -28.18 -27.19 -13.72
N ALA A 179 -29.17 -26.30 -13.60
CA ALA A 179 -29.05 -25.02 -12.93
C ALA A 179 -29.28 -25.26 -11.43
N GLU A 180 -28.22 -25.14 -10.62
CA GLU A 180 -28.35 -24.91 -9.18
C GLU A 180 -28.57 -23.41 -8.97
N LYS A 181 -29.78 -23.08 -8.49
CA LYS A 181 -30.08 -21.81 -7.84
C LYS A 181 -29.51 -21.89 -6.42
N ASP A 182 -28.43 -21.18 -6.17
CA ASP A 182 -28.09 -20.78 -4.80
C ASP A 182 -28.92 -19.54 -4.46
N GLU A 183 -29.92 -19.72 -3.60
CA GLU A 183 -30.66 -18.63 -2.97
C GLU A 183 -29.77 -18.02 -1.89
N GLU A 184 -29.30 -16.78 -2.13
CA GLU A 184 -28.71 -15.93 -1.10
C GLU A 184 -29.82 -15.51 -0.11
N GLU A 185 -29.88 -16.19 1.03
CA GLU A 185 -30.72 -15.78 2.16
C GLU A 185 -29.97 -14.70 2.97
N THR A 186 -30.23 -13.42 2.66
CA THR A 186 -29.81 -12.28 3.48
C THR A 186 -30.69 -12.22 4.74
N VAL A 187 -30.21 -12.80 5.84
CA VAL A 187 -30.80 -12.56 7.16
C VAL A 187 -30.20 -11.27 7.72
N ASP A 188 -30.89 -10.16 7.50
CA ASP A 188 -30.64 -8.88 8.16
C ASP A 188 -31.03 -9.00 9.64
N PHE A 189 -30.04 -8.81 10.52
CA PHE A 189 -30.29 -8.58 11.94
C PHE A 189 -30.20 -7.07 12.17
N GLU A 190 -31.35 -6.39 12.11
CA GLU A 190 -31.54 -5.06 12.67
C GLU A 190 -31.28 -5.12 14.18
N GLY A 191 -30.15 -4.53 14.59
CA GLY A 191 -29.93 -4.14 15.97
C GLY A 191 -30.40 -2.71 16.15
N ASP A 192 -31.38 -2.52 17.04
CA ASP A 192 -31.98 -1.26 17.44
C ASP A 192 -30.98 -0.10 17.52
N TYR A 193 -31.15 0.89 16.65
CA TYR A 193 -30.66 2.26 16.84
C TYR A 193 -31.86 3.20 16.88
N ASP A 194 -31.80 4.11 17.85
CA ASP A 194 -32.88 4.99 18.25
C ASP A 194 -33.56 5.76 17.11
N ASN A 195 -34.90 5.76 17.17
CA ASN A 195 -35.82 6.47 16.29
C ASN A 195 -35.50 7.96 16.15
N ILE A 196 -35.14 8.38 14.94
CA ILE A 196 -35.39 9.74 14.44
C ILE A 196 -36.17 9.57 13.14
N THR A 197 -37.48 9.83 13.20
CA THR A 197 -38.37 9.94 12.04
C THR A 197 -38.04 11.19 11.23
N PRO A 198 -37.80 11.08 9.90
CA PRO A 198 -37.98 12.18 8.98
C PRO A 198 -39.32 12.05 8.26
N GLU A 199 -40.01 13.18 8.19
CA GLU A 199 -41.26 13.40 7.46
C GLU A 199 -41.18 13.00 5.98
N GLU A 200 -42.33 12.51 5.51
CA GLU A 200 -42.64 12.15 4.13
C GLU A 200 -42.35 13.32 3.17
N ILE A 201 -41.54 13.05 2.14
CA ILE A 201 -41.55 13.83 0.90
C ILE A 201 -41.89 12.87 -0.24
N ASP A 202 -43.13 13.00 -0.67
CA ASP A 202 -43.71 12.43 -1.88
C ASP A 202 -43.01 13.03 -3.12
N GLY A 203 -42.59 12.16 -4.04
CA GLY A 203 -41.65 12.51 -5.11
C GLY A 203 -41.60 11.46 -6.21
N ASN A 204 -42.71 11.38 -6.93
CA ASN A 204 -42.99 10.60 -8.13
C ASN A 204 -41.93 10.76 -9.27
N PHE A 205 -41.89 9.77 -10.19
CA PHE A 205 -41.15 9.64 -11.47
C PHE A 205 -39.75 8.97 -11.46
N HIS A 206 -39.61 7.79 -12.11
CA HIS A 206 -39.53 7.63 -13.56
C HIS A 206 -39.57 6.14 -13.97
N GLU A 207 -40.52 5.76 -14.83
CA GLU A 207 -40.50 4.50 -15.58
C GLU A 207 -39.30 4.47 -16.53
N THR A 208 -38.56 3.37 -16.52
CA THR A 208 -37.52 3.07 -17.51
C THR A 208 -38.09 2.03 -18.48
N TYR A 209 -38.26 2.43 -19.73
CA TYR A 209 -38.59 1.54 -20.84
C TYR A 209 -37.35 0.70 -21.19
N GLU A 210 -37.46 -0.62 -21.06
CA GLU A 210 -36.55 -1.56 -21.71
C GLU A 210 -36.93 -1.66 -23.19
N VAL A 211 -35.98 -1.29 -24.06
CA VAL A 211 -36.07 -1.52 -25.50
C VAL A 211 -35.34 -2.82 -25.79
N GLU A 212 -36.08 -3.89 -26.05
CA GLU A 212 -35.56 -5.12 -26.64
C GLU A 212 -35.18 -4.86 -28.11
N LEU A 213 -33.89 -4.98 -28.41
CA LEU A 213 -33.35 -4.97 -29.76
C LEU A 213 -32.98 -6.40 -30.13
N GLU A 214 -33.86 -7.07 -30.90
CA GLU A 214 -33.56 -8.36 -31.54
C GLU A 214 -32.58 -8.15 -32.71
N GLU A 215 -31.31 -8.53 -32.53
CA GLU A 215 -30.36 -8.68 -33.63
C GLU A 215 -30.47 -10.07 -34.26
N ASN A 216 -31.03 -10.11 -35.47
CA ASN A 216 -30.97 -11.27 -36.37
C ASN A 216 -29.56 -11.41 -36.96
N ILE A 217 -28.82 -12.44 -36.53
CA ILE A 217 -27.55 -12.85 -37.14
C ILE A 217 -27.78 -14.10 -38.00
N PRO A 218 -27.48 -14.08 -39.32
CA PRO A 218 -27.51 -15.28 -40.14
C PRO A 218 -26.34 -16.21 -39.79
N LYS A 219 -26.65 -17.48 -39.50
CA LYS A 219 -25.70 -18.58 -39.52
C LYS A 219 -25.44 -18.96 -40.97
N ASP A 220 -24.15 -18.98 -41.34
CA ASP A 220 -23.48 -20.01 -42.15
C ASP A 220 -22.31 -19.37 -42.92
N ILE A 221 -21.13 -19.40 -42.31
CA ILE A 221 -19.86 -19.19 -43.00
C ILE A 221 -18.95 -20.36 -42.60
N GLU A 222 -18.73 -21.27 -43.54
CA GLU A 222 -17.73 -22.33 -43.43
C GLU A 222 -16.33 -21.71 -43.34
N VAL A 223 -15.74 -21.79 -42.15
CA VAL A 223 -14.36 -21.39 -41.91
C VAL A 223 -13.44 -22.42 -42.54
N THR A 224 -12.98 -22.13 -43.76
CA THR A 224 -11.86 -22.83 -44.38
C THR A 224 -10.60 -22.51 -43.56
N ARG A 225 -10.03 -23.51 -42.89
CA ARG A 225 -8.73 -23.39 -42.21
C ARG A 225 -7.64 -23.15 -43.25
N LEU A 226 -7.26 -21.89 -43.42
CA LEU A 226 -6.00 -21.50 -44.03
C LEU A 226 -4.85 -22.00 -43.15
N VAL A 227 -4.10 -22.95 -43.67
CA VAL A 227 -2.81 -23.36 -43.13
C VAL A 227 -1.86 -22.18 -43.34
N GLU A 228 -1.55 -21.44 -42.28
CA GLU A 228 -0.57 -20.36 -42.33
C GLU A 228 0.83 -20.95 -42.65
N PRO A 229 1.54 -20.41 -43.65
CA PRO A 229 2.89 -20.86 -43.96
C PRO A 229 3.85 -20.53 -42.80
N PRO A 230 4.90 -21.34 -42.57
CA PRO A 230 5.89 -21.08 -41.54
C PRO A 230 6.56 -19.72 -41.79
N VAL A 231 6.31 -18.78 -40.87
CA VAL A 231 6.89 -17.43 -40.88
C VAL A 231 8.41 -17.55 -40.73
N ARG A 232 9.16 -17.18 -41.77
CA ARG A 232 10.63 -17.08 -41.73
C ARG A 232 11.03 -15.90 -40.81
N MET A 233 11.53 -16.21 -39.61
CA MET A 233 11.83 -15.23 -38.53
C MET A 233 13.18 -14.48 -38.65
N THR A 234 13.89 -14.53 -39.77
CA THR A 234 15.32 -14.14 -39.77
C THR A 234 15.60 -12.63 -39.78
N HIS A 235 14.64 -11.77 -40.14
CA HIS A 235 14.86 -10.31 -40.20
C HIS A 235 14.45 -9.52 -38.93
N ASP A 236 13.65 -10.10 -38.03
CA ASP A 236 13.14 -9.37 -36.87
C ASP A 236 14.16 -9.25 -35.71
N LEU A 237 15.10 -10.18 -35.58
CA LEU A 237 16.06 -10.16 -34.46
C LEU A 237 17.01 -8.95 -34.47
N ALA A 238 17.43 -8.48 -35.65
CA ALA A 238 18.34 -7.33 -35.76
C ALA A 238 17.67 -6.03 -35.28
N ASN A 239 16.38 -5.85 -35.59
CA ASN A 239 15.61 -4.69 -35.12
C ASN A 239 15.32 -4.76 -33.62
N ILE A 240 15.12 -5.96 -33.06
CA ILE A 240 14.92 -6.15 -31.62
C ILE A 240 16.19 -5.77 -30.83
N ASN A 241 17.37 -6.11 -31.33
CA ASN A 241 18.63 -5.79 -30.64
C ASN A 241 18.91 -4.28 -30.56
N MET A 242 18.45 -3.48 -31.53
CA MET A 242 18.52 -2.02 -31.43
C MET A 242 17.46 -1.42 -30.49
N ALA A 243 16.39 -2.15 -30.20
CA ALA A 243 15.28 -1.70 -29.38
C ALA A 243 15.44 -2.03 -27.89
N VAL A 244 16.56 -2.64 -27.47
CA VAL A 244 16.81 -3.01 -26.06
C VAL A 244 18.10 -2.35 -25.56
N LEU A 245 18.11 -1.95 -24.30
CA LEU A 245 19.31 -1.47 -23.60
C LEU A 245 20.37 -2.58 -23.57
N ASN A 246 21.62 -2.21 -23.84
CA ASN A 246 22.73 -3.12 -23.67
C ASN A 246 22.98 -3.41 -22.18
N HIS A 247 23.82 -4.39 -21.88
CA HIS A 247 24.07 -4.83 -20.51
C HIS A 247 24.61 -3.70 -19.62
N LYS A 248 25.53 -2.87 -20.14
CA LYS A 248 26.12 -1.75 -19.41
C LYS A 248 25.08 -0.65 -19.13
N GLU A 249 24.29 -0.27 -20.13
CA GLU A 249 23.18 0.68 -20.01
C GLU A 249 22.18 0.20 -18.94
N MET A 250 21.89 -1.11 -18.90
CA MET A 250 21.00 -1.70 -17.89
C MET A 250 21.61 -1.66 -16.48
N GLN A 251 22.92 -1.88 -16.36
CA GLN A 251 23.62 -1.78 -15.07
C GLN A 251 23.63 -0.34 -14.55
N ASP A 252 23.96 0.63 -15.41
CA ASP A 252 23.95 2.06 -15.08
C ASP A 252 22.52 2.49 -14.66
N PHE A 253 21.51 2.04 -15.40
CA PHE A 253 20.10 2.28 -15.08
C PHE A 253 19.69 1.71 -13.71
N SER A 254 20.15 0.50 -13.40
CA SER A 254 19.91 -0.13 -12.09
C SER A 254 20.56 0.65 -10.95
N GLN A 255 21.81 1.09 -11.13
CA GLN A 255 22.56 1.87 -10.15
C GLN A 255 21.90 3.24 -9.89
N GLU A 256 21.46 3.90 -10.95
CA GLU A 256 20.74 5.18 -10.83
C GLU A 256 19.41 5.01 -10.08
N THR A 257 18.63 3.97 -10.42
CA THR A 257 17.39 3.62 -9.72
C THR A 257 17.66 3.35 -8.23
N CYS A 258 18.71 2.61 -7.90
CA CYS A 258 19.12 2.35 -6.51
C CYS A 258 19.52 3.65 -5.78
N THR A 259 20.13 4.60 -6.49
CA THR A 259 20.51 5.90 -5.93
C THR A 259 19.27 6.73 -5.57
N PHE A 260 18.26 6.75 -6.44
CA PHE A 260 16.97 7.40 -6.15
C PHE A 260 16.25 6.78 -4.95
N LEU A 261 16.24 5.45 -4.85
CA LEU A 261 15.64 4.74 -3.71
C LEU A 261 16.30 5.13 -2.39
N LYS A 262 17.64 5.08 -2.33
CA LYS A 262 18.39 5.47 -1.12
C LYS A 262 18.14 6.93 -0.76
N LYS A 263 18.09 7.83 -1.75
CA LYS A 263 17.80 9.26 -1.53
C LYS A 263 16.41 9.49 -0.92
N ASN A 264 15.44 8.62 -1.21
CA ASN A 264 14.09 8.68 -0.64
C ASN A 264 13.93 7.73 0.56
N GLU A 265 15.03 7.34 1.21
CA GLU A 265 15.05 6.56 2.46
C GLU A 265 14.50 5.14 2.34
N PHE A 266 14.51 4.56 1.14
CA PHE A 266 14.19 3.16 0.96
C PHE A 266 15.40 2.27 1.27
N HIS A 267 15.18 1.25 2.08
CA HIS A 267 16.11 0.16 2.29
C HIS A 267 16.04 -0.83 1.13
N ILE A 268 17.15 -1.02 0.41
CA ILE A 268 17.23 -1.96 -0.70
C ILE A 268 17.62 -3.33 -0.16
N ILE A 269 16.77 -4.32 -0.40
CA ILE A 269 17.06 -5.72 -0.08
C ILE A 269 18.09 -6.23 -1.10
N GLN A 270 19.14 -6.87 -0.61
CA GLN A 270 20.12 -7.51 -1.47
C GLN A 270 19.63 -8.90 -1.88
N LYS A 271 19.84 -9.25 -3.15
CA LYS A 271 19.47 -10.55 -3.68
C LYS A 271 20.33 -11.63 -3.02
N SER A 272 19.70 -12.53 -2.27
CA SER A 272 20.33 -13.71 -1.67
C SER A 272 19.75 -15.00 -2.27
N SER A 273 20.45 -16.13 -2.08
CA SER A 273 19.96 -17.45 -2.49
C SER A 273 18.63 -17.80 -1.86
N GLU A 274 18.43 -17.44 -0.58
CA GLU A 274 17.19 -17.68 0.16
C GLU A 274 16.00 -16.89 -0.41
N LEU A 275 16.27 -15.72 -0.97
CA LEU A 275 15.26 -14.84 -1.58
C LEU A 275 15.08 -15.08 -3.08
N GLN A 276 15.75 -16.07 -3.69
CA GLN A 276 15.71 -16.28 -5.14
C GLN A 276 14.29 -16.41 -5.70
N LYS A 277 13.38 -17.08 -4.98
CA LYS A 277 11.97 -17.21 -5.36
C LYS A 277 11.21 -15.87 -5.31
N VAL A 278 11.57 -15.03 -4.35
CA VAL A 278 10.99 -13.68 -4.19
C VAL A 278 11.44 -12.78 -5.33
N TYR A 279 12.71 -12.86 -5.75
CA TYR A 279 13.27 -12.08 -6.85
C TYR A 279 12.88 -12.58 -8.25
N HIS A 280 12.02 -13.59 -8.38
CA HIS A 280 11.62 -14.07 -9.70
C HIS A 280 10.85 -12.97 -10.45
N GLY A 281 11.46 -12.44 -11.52
CA GLY A 281 10.89 -11.32 -12.28
C GLY A 281 11.08 -9.94 -11.66
N ILE A 282 11.85 -9.80 -10.58
CA ILE A 282 12.14 -8.53 -9.92
C ILE A 282 13.63 -8.22 -10.06
N ASP A 283 13.95 -6.99 -10.46
CA ASP A 283 15.34 -6.54 -10.58
C ASP A 283 15.83 -5.89 -9.28
N VAL A 284 14.97 -5.08 -8.64
CA VAL A 284 15.26 -4.43 -7.36
C VAL A 284 14.07 -4.60 -6.41
N LEU A 285 14.33 -4.91 -5.14
CA LEU A 285 13.30 -4.97 -4.10
C LEU A 285 13.66 -3.96 -3.01
N ALA A 286 12.77 -3.00 -2.78
CA ALA A 286 13.00 -1.91 -1.85
C ALA A 286 11.88 -1.84 -0.80
N ILE A 287 12.20 -1.34 0.38
CA ILE A 287 11.27 -1.26 1.50
C ILE A 287 11.42 0.06 2.24
N LYS A 288 10.29 0.62 2.67
CA LYS A 288 10.25 1.78 3.56
C LYS A 288 9.19 1.58 4.63
N VAL A 289 9.51 2.01 5.86
CA VAL A 289 8.55 2.06 6.96
C VAL A 289 8.00 3.48 7.05
N ILE A 290 6.68 3.63 6.95
CA ILE A 290 5.98 4.90 7.01
C ILE A 290 5.25 4.95 8.35
N LYS A 291 5.66 5.90 9.21
CA LYS A 291 5.08 6.11 10.52
C LYS A 291 3.77 6.89 10.39
N ILE A 292 2.66 6.28 10.81
CA ILE A 292 1.33 6.91 10.74
C ILE A 292 0.97 7.50 12.10
N ARG A 293 1.04 6.68 13.15
CA ARG A 293 0.74 7.02 14.54
C ARG A 293 1.67 6.24 15.46
N GLU A 294 1.70 6.58 16.76
CA GLU A 294 2.53 5.86 17.75
C GLU A 294 2.28 4.35 17.82
N THR A 295 1.06 3.92 17.48
CA THR A 295 0.67 2.51 17.48
C THR A 295 0.58 1.91 16.09
N GLN A 296 0.74 2.70 15.02
CA GLN A 296 0.51 2.25 13.64
C GLN A 296 1.64 2.64 12.70
N GLU A 297 2.17 1.65 12.00
CA GLU A 297 3.14 1.84 10.93
C GLU A 297 2.72 1.06 9.67
N VAL A 298 3.16 1.54 8.51
CA VAL A 298 2.98 0.89 7.22
C VAL A 298 4.34 0.48 6.69
N ILE A 299 4.52 -0.80 6.36
CA ILE A 299 5.70 -1.26 5.63
C ILE A 299 5.34 -1.29 4.15
N CYS A 300 5.86 -0.32 3.41
CA CYS A 300 5.72 -0.22 1.97
C CYS A 300 6.84 -1.04 1.31
N ILE A 301 6.46 -2.08 0.59
CA ILE A 301 7.36 -2.98 -0.15
C ILE A 301 7.18 -2.70 -1.63
N VAL A 302 8.25 -2.30 -2.28
CA VAL A 302 8.26 -1.82 -3.66
C VAL A 302 9.11 -2.78 -4.50
N PRO A 303 8.50 -3.83 -5.07
CA PRO A 303 9.16 -4.61 -6.10
C PRO A 303 9.29 -3.76 -7.36
N ILE A 304 10.47 -3.77 -7.97
CA ILE A 304 10.81 -2.94 -9.13
C ILE A 304 11.32 -3.80 -10.27
N LYS A 305 10.72 -3.59 -11.44
CA LYS A 305 11.20 -4.13 -12.72
C LYS A 305 11.78 -2.99 -13.54
N LEU A 306 12.98 -3.19 -14.09
CA LEU A 306 13.61 -2.25 -15.01
C LEU A 306 13.25 -2.66 -16.43
N ASN A 307 12.58 -1.76 -17.15
CA ASN A 307 12.25 -1.96 -18.55
C ASN A 307 13.46 -1.61 -19.43
N GLY A 308 14.02 -2.61 -20.08
CA GLY A 308 15.11 -2.44 -21.04
C GLY A 308 14.69 -1.98 -22.42
N VAL A 309 13.40 -1.85 -22.72
CA VAL A 309 12.95 -1.47 -24.07
C VAL A 309 13.18 0.02 -24.31
N LYS A 310 13.90 0.36 -25.39
CA LYS A 310 14.19 1.72 -25.83
C LYS A 310 12.96 2.35 -26.47
N GLY A 311 12.70 3.63 -26.19
CA GLY A 311 11.57 4.39 -26.72
C GLY A 311 10.37 4.53 -25.76
N PRO A 312 9.42 5.42 -26.07
CA PRO A 312 8.35 5.78 -25.15
C PRO A 312 7.33 4.65 -24.97
N LEU A 313 6.84 4.51 -23.75
CA LEU A 313 5.77 3.58 -23.41
C LEU A 313 4.43 4.31 -23.34
N THR A 314 3.38 3.61 -23.70
CA THR A 314 2.00 4.07 -23.57
C THR A 314 1.23 3.06 -22.75
N VAL A 315 0.64 3.52 -21.66
CA VAL A 315 -0.09 2.68 -20.71
C VAL A 315 -1.58 2.95 -20.86
N SER A 316 -2.36 1.88 -20.87
CA SER A 316 -3.80 1.87 -20.68
C SER A 316 -4.16 1.03 -19.44
N LEU A 317 -5.44 0.90 -19.14
CA LEU A 317 -6.00 0.03 -18.10
C LEU A 317 -5.56 -1.42 -18.27
N ASP A 318 -5.50 -1.87 -19.51
CA ASP A 318 -5.39 -3.29 -19.82
C ASP A 318 -4.01 -3.66 -20.36
N ASN A 319 -3.30 -2.72 -20.97
CA ASN A 319 -2.03 -3.02 -21.63
C ASN A 319 -0.97 -1.92 -21.48
N ILE A 320 0.28 -2.36 -21.64
CA ILE A 320 1.44 -1.50 -21.77
C ILE A 320 1.98 -1.71 -23.19
N THR A 321 1.87 -0.69 -24.02
CA THR A 321 2.27 -0.74 -25.42
C THR A 321 3.47 0.14 -25.68
N HIS A 322 4.33 -0.30 -26.59
CA HIS A 322 5.43 0.50 -27.08
C HIS A 322 4.97 1.40 -28.23
N ASN A 323 5.27 2.70 -28.20
CA ASN A 323 4.82 3.64 -29.22
C ASN A 323 6.00 4.09 -30.10
N THR A 324 6.18 3.43 -31.24
CA THR A 324 7.09 3.87 -32.29
C THR A 324 6.36 4.74 -33.30
N LYS A 325 6.76 6.01 -33.41
CA LYS A 325 6.26 6.92 -34.45
C LYS A 325 6.52 6.30 -35.84
N GLY A 326 5.46 5.85 -36.50
CA GLY A 326 5.48 5.49 -37.93
C GLY A 326 5.69 4.01 -38.27
N ASN A 327 5.94 3.13 -37.29
CA ASN A 327 5.96 1.69 -37.49
C ASN A 327 5.16 1.02 -36.39
N ASN A 328 4.29 0.06 -36.75
CA ASN A 328 3.61 -0.78 -35.76
C ASN A 328 4.70 -1.42 -34.88
N ALA A 329 4.62 -1.22 -33.56
CA ALA A 329 5.56 -1.82 -32.64
C ALA A 329 5.64 -3.33 -32.89
N SER A 330 6.86 -3.88 -32.89
CA SER A 330 7.05 -5.31 -33.10
C SER A 330 6.19 -6.08 -32.08
N PRO A 331 5.30 -6.99 -32.51
CA PRO A 331 4.48 -7.79 -31.62
C PRO A 331 5.30 -8.52 -30.54
N ALA A 332 6.58 -8.81 -30.81
CA ALA A 332 7.50 -9.40 -29.85
C ALA A 332 7.78 -8.49 -28.64
N ILE A 333 7.87 -7.17 -28.84
CA ILE A 333 8.09 -6.19 -27.75
C ILE A 333 6.85 -6.12 -26.86
N ASN A 334 5.65 -6.03 -27.44
CA ASN A 334 4.41 -6.00 -26.66
C ASN A 334 4.22 -7.30 -25.87
N ARG A 335 4.49 -8.47 -26.48
CA ARG A 335 4.48 -9.76 -25.75
C ARG A 335 5.46 -9.79 -24.57
N LYS A 336 6.63 -9.15 -24.71
CA LYS A 336 7.62 -9.04 -23.64
C LYS A 336 7.14 -8.12 -22.51
N LEU A 337 6.49 -7.00 -22.83
CA LEU A 337 5.86 -6.11 -21.85
C LEU A 337 4.72 -6.80 -21.11
N ASP A 338 3.86 -7.53 -21.83
CA ASP A 338 2.78 -8.33 -21.23
C ASP A 338 3.36 -9.42 -20.30
N SER A 339 4.45 -10.07 -20.73
CA SER A 339 5.16 -11.05 -19.91
C SER A 339 5.75 -10.44 -18.64
N TYR A 340 6.20 -9.18 -18.68
CA TYR A 340 6.63 -8.49 -17.47
C TYR A 340 5.46 -8.28 -16.53
N ALA A 341 4.33 -7.79 -17.04
CA ALA A 341 3.13 -7.53 -16.26
C ALA A 341 2.64 -8.80 -15.53
N THR A 342 2.59 -9.95 -16.21
CA THR A 342 2.19 -11.23 -15.60
C THR A 342 3.20 -11.73 -14.57
N THR A 343 4.49 -11.79 -14.92
CA THR A 343 5.55 -12.25 -14.00
C THR A 343 5.59 -11.38 -12.74
N PHE A 344 5.33 -10.09 -12.87
CA PHE A 344 5.37 -9.16 -11.75
C PHE A 344 4.17 -9.31 -10.82
N SER A 345 2.99 -9.62 -11.36
CA SER A 345 1.81 -10.00 -10.57
C SER A 345 2.10 -11.26 -9.73
N ASP A 346 2.71 -12.27 -10.36
CA ASP A 346 3.10 -13.52 -9.68
C ASP A 346 4.15 -13.26 -8.59
N ALA A 347 5.15 -12.42 -8.88
CA ALA A 347 6.16 -12.01 -7.90
C ALA A 347 5.54 -11.28 -6.69
N CYS A 348 4.57 -10.38 -6.93
CA CYS A 348 3.83 -9.72 -5.86
C CYS A 348 3.04 -10.71 -4.99
N ASN A 349 2.43 -11.74 -5.60
CA ASN A 349 1.74 -12.79 -4.87
C ASN A 349 2.71 -13.66 -4.06
N HIS A 350 3.89 -13.96 -4.60
CA HIS A 350 4.96 -14.65 -3.88
C HIS A 350 5.49 -13.83 -2.69
N ILE A 351 5.69 -12.52 -2.85
CA ILE A 351 6.06 -11.61 -1.76
C ILE A 351 5.00 -11.69 -0.65
N ARG A 352 3.71 -11.54 -1.01
CA ARG A 352 2.60 -11.60 -0.03
C ARG A 352 2.54 -12.94 0.69
N GLY A 353 2.65 -14.05 -0.03
CA GLY A 353 2.67 -15.40 0.55
C GLY A 353 3.85 -15.58 1.50
N ASN A 354 5.05 -15.19 1.07
CA ASN A 354 6.25 -15.30 1.90
C ASN A 354 6.16 -14.46 3.19
N LEU A 355 5.54 -13.28 3.13
CA LEU A 355 5.31 -12.44 4.32
C LEU A 355 4.26 -13.05 5.26
N GLY A 356 3.19 -13.63 4.72
CA GLY A 356 2.15 -14.29 5.53
C GLY A 356 2.62 -15.58 6.18
N ASP A 357 3.42 -16.38 5.47
CA ASP A 357 3.87 -17.69 5.92
C ASP A 357 5.12 -17.62 6.81
N GLU A 358 5.55 -16.43 7.22
CA GLU A 358 6.80 -16.20 7.97
C GLU A 358 8.04 -16.77 7.25
N GLY A 359 8.07 -16.64 5.92
CA GLY A 359 9.14 -17.16 5.06
C GLY A 359 10.44 -16.34 5.11
N ALA A 360 11.34 -16.63 4.17
CA ALA A 360 12.67 -16.01 4.10
C ALA A 360 12.65 -14.47 4.03
N LEU A 361 11.71 -13.86 3.29
CA LEU A 361 11.55 -12.41 3.24
C LEU A 361 11.12 -11.86 4.60
N PHE A 362 10.15 -12.50 5.26
CA PHE A 362 9.72 -12.10 6.60
C PHE A 362 10.88 -12.16 7.61
N ALA A 363 11.65 -13.26 7.60
CA ALA A 363 12.83 -13.43 8.44
C ALA A 363 13.88 -12.34 8.15
N TYR A 364 14.11 -12.02 6.88
CA TYR A 364 14.99 -10.92 6.47
C TYR A 364 14.50 -9.58 7.02
N LEU A 365 13.21 -9.26 6.92
CA LEU A 365 12.65 -8.01 7.48
C LEU A 365 12.87 -7.96 8.98
N ASN A 366 12.58 -9.05 9.67
CA ASN A 366 12.67 -9.10 11.11
C ASN A 366 14.11 -8.89 11.60
N HIS A 367 15.07 -9.54 10.93
CA HIS A 367 16.48 -9.44 11.26
C HIS A 367 17.07 -8.06 10.91
N ASN A 368 16.86 -7.58 9.69
CA ASN A 368 17.55 -6.39 9.19
C ASN A 368 16.89 -5.08 9.64
N LEU A 369 15.56 -5.07 9.81
CA LEU A 369 14.85 -3.89 10.31
C LEU A 369 14.74 -3.88 11.85
N GLN A 370 15.18 -4.94 12.53
CA GLN A 370 15.12 -5.10 13.99
C GLN A 370 13.71 -4.91 14.57
N LEU A 371 12.68 -5.12 13.75
CA LEU A 371 11.31 -4.82 14.11
C LEU A 371 10.72 -5.83 15.08
N ASN A 372 11.31 -7.02 15.33
CA ASN A 372 10.69 -8.09 16.14
C ASN A 372 9.23 -8.39 15.73
N LEU A 373 8.99 -8.43 14.42
CA LEU A 373 7.68 -8.68 13.83
C LEU A 373 7.18 -10.06 14.22
N THR A 374 5.91 -10.13 14.58
CA THR A 374 5.16 -11.36 14.82
C THR A 374 3.88 -11.35 13.99
N VAL A 375 3.54 -12.50 13.41
CA VAL A 375 2.26 -12.67 12.71
C VAL A 375 1.24 -13.19 13.69
N GLU A 376 0.25 -12.38 14.01
CA GLU A 376 -0.87 -12.84 14.83
C GLU A 376 -1.74 -13.79 14.00
N ARG A 377 -2.01 -14.97 14.55
CA ARG A 377 -2.76 -16.03 13.89
C ARG A 377 -4.03 -16.39 14.68
N THR A 378 -5.04 -16.86 13.98
CA THR A 378 -6.19 -17.52 14.60
C THR A 378 -5.78 -18.87 15.22
N ARG A 379 -6.69 -19.49 15.97
CA ARG A 379 -6.52 -20.89 16.42
C ARG A 379 -6.40 -21.89 15.27
N SER A 380 -6.86 -21.53 14.08
CA SER A 380 -6.71 -22.33 12.85
C SER A 380 -5.48 -21.93 12.02
N HIS A 381 -4.51 -21.25 12.63
CA HIS A 381 -3.26 -20.78 12.00
C HIS A 381 -3.45 -19.81 10.82
N LYS A 382 -4.62 -19.17 10.72
CA LYS A 382 -4.91 -18.17 9.71
C LYS A 382 -4.36 -16.81 10.13
N ASN A 383 -3.64 -16.12 9.25
CA ASN A 383 -3.02 -14.84 9.55
C ASN A 383 -4.05 -13.72 9.74
N LEU A 384 -3.83 -12.85 10.74
CA LEU A 384 -4.73 -11.76 11.12
C LEU A 384 -4.11 -10.38 10.92
N TYR A 385 -2.92 -10.13 11.45
CA TYR A 385 -2.17 -8.88 11.29
C TYR A 385 -0.72 -9.05 11.76
N PHE A 386 0.13 -8.10 11.39
CA PHE A 386 1.52 -8.03 11.84
C PHE A 386 1.63 -7.09 13.05
N ARG A 387 2.41 -7.47 14.06
CA ARG A 387 2.68 -6.60 15.21
C ARG A 387 4.11 -6.71 15.70
N SER A 388 4.59 -5.63 16.31
CA SER A 388 5.76 -5.62 17.19
C SER A 388 5.43 -4.86 18.46
N GLY A 389 5.40 -5.56 19.59
CA GLY A 389 4.99 -4.98 20.86
C GLY A 389 3.60 -4.30 20.76
N PRO A 390 3.49 -2.99 21.04
CA PRO A 390 2.23 -2.24 20.92
C PRO A 390 1.96 -1.71 19.50
N VAL A 391 2.93 -1.77 18.59
CA VAL A 391 2.84 -1.22 17.24
C VAL A 391 2.29 -2.29 16.30
N TYR A 392 1.29 -1.95 15.50
CA TYR A 392 0.81 -2.79 14.41
C TYR A 392 1.32 -2.31 13.07
N TYR A 393 1.60 -3.27 12.22
CA TYR A 393 2.16 -3.05 10.90
C TYR A 393 1.14 -3.44 9.83
N LYS A 394 0.94 -2.54 8.87
CA LYS A 394 0.23 -2.84 7.64
C LYS A 394 1.24 -3.03 6.52
N LEU A 395 1.20 -4.18 5.87
CA LEU A 395 2.07 -4.44 4.72
C LEU A 395 1.35 -4.00 3.45
N VAL A 396 2.03 -3.20 2.65
CA VAL A 396 1.57 -2.80 1.33
C VAL A 396 2.64 -3.20 0.31
N VAL A 397 2.22 -3.80 -0.80
CA VAL A 397 3.11 -4.22 -1.89
C VAL A 397 2.71 -3.44 -3.12
N THR A 398 3.59 -2.53 -3.56
CA THR A 398 3.30 -1.56 -4.63
C THR A 398 4.29 -1.74 -5.78
N PRO A 399 3.90 -2.51 -6.81
CA PRO A 399 4.79 -2.78 -7.94
C PRO A 399 5.06 -1.53 -8.79
N ILE A 400 6.32 -1.36 -9.20
CA ILE A 400 6.76 -0.29 -10.12
C ILE A 400 7.57 -0.84 -11.29
N LEU A 401 7.17 -0.50 -12.51
CA LEU A 401 7.95 -0.67 -13.74
C LEU A 401 8.64 0.65 -14.09
N VAL A 402 9.96 0.68 -14.01
CA VAL A 402 10.76 1.89 -14.30
C VAL A 402 11.32 1.79 -15.71
N THR A 403 11.27 2.88 -16.48
CA THR A 403 11.84 2.99 -17.83
C THR A 403 12.72 4.24 -17.95
N GLN A 404 13.72 4.21 -18.83
CA GLN A 404 14.54 5.41 -19.13
C GLN A 404 13.81 6.42 -20.01
N HIS A 405 12.73 6.00 -20.69
CA HIS A 405 12.03 6.80 -21.67
C HIS A 405 10.69 7.30 -21.15
N LYS A 406 10.19 8.36 -21.79
CA LYS A 406 8.91 8.98 -21.44
C LYS A 406 7.78 7.96 -21.42
N VAL A 407 6.97 8.01 -20.37
CA VAL A 407 5.73 7.23 -20.26
C VAL A 407 4.54 8.13 -20.54
N GLY A 408 3.62 7.67 -21.38
CA GLY A 408 2.32 8.28 -21.61
C GLY A 408 1.19 7.42 -21.03
N PHE A 409 0.08 8.06 -20.66
CA PHE A 409 -1.14 7.39 -20.23
C PHE A 409 -2.28 7.78 -21.19
N THR A 410 -2.98 6.80 -21.77
CA THR A 410 -3.95 7.06 -22.86
C THR A 410 -5.27 7.60 -22.39
N GLU A 411 -5.72 7.19 -21.22
CA GLU A 411 -7.10 7.40 -20.79
C GLU A 411 -7.30 8.72 -20.07
N LYS A 412 -6.28 9.15 -19.34
CA LYS A 412 -6.37 10.27 -18.43
C LYS A 412 -5.06 11.02 -18.34
N VAL A 413 -5.13 12.32 -18.09
CA VAL A 413 -3.95 13.14 -17.84
C VAL A 413 -3.58 13.01 -16.37
N LEU A 414 -2.82 11.96 -16.06
CA LEU A 414 -2.35 11.68 -14.72
C LEU A 414 -0.86 12.02 -14.58
N PRO A 415 -0.39 12.44 -13.39
CA PRO A 415 1.04 12.62 -13.14
C PRO A 415 1.86 11.36 -13.43
N PHE A 416 1.32 10.20 -13.06
CA PHE A 416 1.99 8.92 -13.19
C PHE A 416 1.07 7.93 -13.89
N ALA A 417 1.58 7.23 -14.90
CA ALA A 417 0.82 6.18 -15.54
C ALA A 417 0.62 5.01 -14.56
N TYR A 418 -0.61 4.53 -14.46
CA TYR A 418 -1.00 3.53 -13.49
C TYR A 418 -1.97 2.52 -14.10
N GLN A 419 -1.64 1.25 -14.01
CA GLN A 419 -2.45 0.14 -14.49
C GLN A 419 -3.27 -0.45 -13.35
N LYS A 420 -4.56 -0.11 -13.30
CA LYS A 420 -5.44 -0.42 -12.16
C LYS A 420 -5.63 -1.93 -11.92
N TYR A 421 -5.65 -2.75 -12.97
CA TYR A 421 -5.85 -4.20 -12.83
C TYR A 421 -4.69 -4.89 -12.09
N LEU A 422 -3.46 -4.42 -12.30
CA LEU A 422 -2.24 -4.99 -11.71
C LEU A 422 -1.70 -4.20 -10.52
N ASP A 423 -2.32 -3.07 -10.16
CA ASP A 423 -1.80 -2.14 -9.15
C ASP A 423 -0.36 -1.67 -9.50
N LEU A 424 -0.08 -1.52 -10.80
CA LEU A 424 1.27 -1.30 -11.34
C LEU A 424 1.47 0.15 -11.75
N HIS A 425 2.46 0.81 -11.14
CA HIS A 425 2.95 2.09 -11.64
C HIS A 425 3.95 1.89 -12.77
N VAL A 426 3.81 2.65 -13.86
CA VAL A 426 4.79 2.67 -14.95
C VAL A 426 5.35 4.08 -15.05
N VAL A 427 6.65 4.23 -14.79
CA VAL A 427 7.23 5.54 -14.52
C VAL A 427 8.55 5.68 -15.25
N ASP A 428 8.79 6.87 -15.80
CA ASP A 428 10.12 7.20 -16.29
C ASP A 428 11.06 7.54 -15.13
N LEU A 429 12.36 7.39 -15.36
CA LEU A 429 13.39 7.60 -14.34
C LEU A 429 13.39 9.03 -13.80
N MET A 430 13.04 10.03 -14.62
CA MET A 430 13.00 11.44 -14.19
C MET A 430 11.88 11.70 -13.17
N ASN A 431 10.75 11.00 -13.32
CA ASN A 431 9.61 11.10 -12.41
C ASN A 431 9.63 10.07 -11.27
N PHE A 432 10.60 9.15 -11.26
CA PHE A 432 10.65 8.06 -10.30
C PHE A 432 10.70 8.56 -8.84
N SER A 433 11.51 9.58 -8.55
CA SER A 433 11.58 10.16 -7.19
C SER A 433 10.25 10.77 -6.75
N HIS A 434 9.49 11.37 -7.67
CA HIS A 434 8.18 11.97 -7.34
C HIS A 434 7.13 10.90 -7.04
N VAL A 435 7.21 9.75 -7.71
CA VAL A 435 6.33 8.60 -7.45
C VAL A 435 6.60 8.05 -6.05
N LEU A 436 7.87 7.91 -5.66
CA LEU A 436 8.22 7.44 -4.32
C LEU A 436 7.67 8.36 -3.22
N GLN A 437 7.82 9.68 -3.38
CA GLN A 437 7.25 10.67 -2.46
C GLN A 437 5.71 10.63 -2.44
N TYR A 438 5.10 10.45 -3.61
CA TYR A 438 3.66 10.29 -3.71
C TYR A 438 3.17 9.04 -2.96
N LEU A 439 3.88 7.91 -3.03
CA LEU A 439 3.51 6.70 -2.29
C LEU A 439 3.57 6.91 -0.78
N ASP A 440 4.58 7.63 -0.27
CA ASP A 440 4.67 8.00 1.15
C ASP A 440 3.44 8.79 1.60
N LEU A 441 3.11 9.86 0.85
CA LEU A 441 1.93 10.69 1.13
C LEU A 441 0.64 9.88 0.98
N LYS A 442 0.48 9.09 -0.09
CA LYS A 442 -0.71 8.28 -0.35
C LYS A 442 -1.02 7.37 0.84
N TYR A 443 -0.04 6.58 1.30
CA TYR A 443 -0.29 5.64 2.39
C TYR A 443 -0.42 6.31 3.74
N PHE A 444 0.30 7.41 3.98
CA PHE A 444 0.09 8.26 5.16
C PHE A 444 -1.36 8.77 5.23
N GLN A 445 -1.85 9.32 4.13
CA GLN A 445 -3.19 9.90 4.00
C GLN A 445 -4.29 8.85 4.14
N ILE A 446 -4.16 7.70 3.47
CA ILE A 446 -5.14 6.61 3.59
C ILE A 446 -5.24 6.15 5.05
N GLU A 447 -4.14 5.85 5.72
CA GLU A 447 -4.22 5.34 7.09
C GLU A 447 -4.59 6.40 8.13
N THR A 448 -4.26 7.67 7.89
CA THR A 448 -4.63 8.76 8.80
C THR A 448 -6.13 9.01 8.79
N TYR A 449 -6.76 9.01 7.61
CA TYR A 449 -8.15 9.41 7.44
C TYR A 449 -9.13 8.25 7.19
N ASN A 450 -8.65 7.03 7.00
CA ASN A 450 -9.55 5.88 6.91
C ASN A 450 -10.28 5.68 8.24
N LYS A 451 -11.61 5.80 8.19
CA LYS A 451 -12.51 5.59 9.35
C LYS A 451 -12.60 4.13 9.77
N GLU A 452 -12.14 3.21 8.93
CA GLU A 452 -12.14 1.80 9.25
C GLU A 452 -11.33 1.55 10.52
N LYS A 453 -12.00 1.00 11.54
CA LYS A 453 -11.32 0.56 12.75
C LYS A 453 -10.21 -0.42 12.36
N SER A 454 -8.98 -0.14 12.79
CA SER A 454 -7.85 -1.04 12.62
C SER A 454 -8.20 -2.46 13.08
N ALA A 455 -7.65 -3.47 12.42
CA ALA A 455 -7.87 -4.87 12.81
C ALA A 455 -7.56 -5.12 14.30
N ILE A 456 -6.54 -4.45 14.83
CA ILE A 456 -6.14 -4.54 16.24
C ILE A 456 -7.16 -3.89 17.18
N THR A 457 -7.74 -2.73 16.82
CA THR A 457 -8.78 -2.12 17.67
C THR A 457 -10.03 -2.99 17.68
N ILE A 458 -10.40 -3.60 16.55
CA ILE A 458 -11.51 -4.55 16.49
C ILE A 458 -11.22 -5.80 17.34
N ASP A 459 -10.01 -6.37 17.27
CA ASP A 459 -9.62 -7.55 18.05
C ASP A 459 -9.53 -7.24 19.55
N ASN A 460 -8.93 -6.11 19.93
CA ASN A 460 -8.78 -5.66 21.31
C ASN A 460 -10.12 -5.27 21.94
N GLU A 461 -10.91 -4.40 21.32
CA GLU A 461 -12.26 -4.07 21.78
C GLU A 461 -13.10 -5.33 21.90
N GLY A 462 -12.98 -6.22 20.90
CA GLY A 462 -13.68 -7.49 20.86
C GLY A 462 -13.29 -8.42 22.01
N SER A 463 -12.00 -8.50 22.33
CA SER A 463 -11.47 -9.34 23.42
C SER A 463 -11.82 -8.77 24.79
N VAL A 464 -11.77 -7.45 24.97
CA VAL A 464 -12.20 -6.78 26.20
C VAL A 464 -13.70 -6.95 26.42
N LYS A 465 -14.52 -6.77 25.38
CA LYS A 465 -15.97 -7.02 25.45
C LYS A 465 -16.26 -8.48 25.79
N LEU A 466 -15.56 -9.43 25.17
CA LEU A 466 -15.69 -10.86 25.45
C LEU A 466 -15.34 -11.18 26.90
N MET A 467 -14.19 -10.73 27.39
CA MET A 467 -13.77 -10.95 28.78
C MET A 467 -14.74 -10.32 29.77
N THR A 468 -15.27 -9.15 29.46
CA THR A 468 -16.29 -8.49 30.29
C THR A 468 -17.58 -9.29 30.34
N LEU A 469 -18.05 -9.82 29.20
CA LEU A 469 -19.24 -10.66 29.12
C LEU A 469 -19.05 -12.01 29.82
N VAL A 470 -17.92 -12.68 29.62
CA VAL A 470 -17.57 -13.93 30.29
C VAL A 470 -17.46 -13.72 31.79
N ARG A 471 -16.89 -12.60 32.25
CA ARG A 471 -16.83 -12.26 33.67
C ARG A 471 -18.22 -12.02 34.25
N LYS A 472 -19.07 -11.25 33.57
CA LYS A 472 -20.45 -10.99 34.00
C LYS A 472 -21.28 -12.27 34.07
N SER A 473 -21.18 -13.14 33.05
CA SER A 473 -21.88 -14.43 33.08
C SER A 473 -21.35 -15.33 34.19
N SER A 474 -20.03 -15.41 34.37
CA SER A 474 -19.42 -16.25 35.40
C SER A 474 -19.81 -15.83 36.83
N ILE A 475 -20.07 -14.55 37.09
CA ILE A 475 -20.58 -14.08 38.39
C ILE A 475 -21.97 -14.68 38.69
N ILE A 476 -22.86 -14.75 37.69
CA ILE A 476 -24.20 -15.35 37.83
C ILE A 476 -24.06 -16.84 38.17
N PHE A 477 -23.20 -17.56 37.44
CA PHE A 477 -22.97 -18.98 37.68
C PHE A 477 -22.24 -19.28 39.00
N MET A 478 -21.35 -18.39 39.44
CA MET A 478 -20.73 -18.47 40.77
C MET A 478 -21.80 -18.32 41.86
N GLY A 479 -22.74 -17.39 41.71
CA GLY A 479 -23.89 -17.24 42.61
C GLY A 479 -24.79 -18.47 42.64
N LEU A 480 -25.13 -19.03 41.46
CA LEU A 480 -25.88 -20.29 41.35
C LEU A 480 -25.12 -21.48 41.96
N GLY A 481 -23.80 -21.53 41.81
CA GLY A 481 -22.96 -22.55 42.41
C GLY A 481 -22.98 -22.50 43.94
N LEU A 482 -22.82 -21.30 44.53
CA LEU A 482 -22.91 -21.10 45.98
C LEU A 482 -24.30 -21.44 46.53
N ALA A 483 -25.37 -21.01 45.82
CA ALA A 483 -26.75 -21.37 46.18
C ALA A 483 -26.97 -22.89 46.08
N GLY A 484 -26.42 -23.54 45.05
CA GLY A 484 -26.46 -24.99 44.88
C GLY A 484 -25.76 -25.73 46.00
N ILE A 485 -24.60 -25.27 46.46
CA ILE A 485 -23.89 -25.84 47.60
C ILE A 485 -24.73 -25.70 48.89
N ALA A 486 -25.26 -24.51 49.15
CA ALA A 486 -26.13 -24.28 50.31
C ALA A 486 -27.38 -25.17 50.29
N PHE A 487 -28.00 -25.31 49.10
CA PHE A 487 -29.14 -26.19 48.90
C PHE A 487 -28.77 -27.66 49.09
N LEU A 488 -27.61 -28.10 48.61
CA LEU A 488 -27.12 -29.48 48.78
C LEU A 488 -26.92 -29.80 50.27
N VAL A 489 -26.31 -28.90 51.04
CA VAL A 489 -26.17 -29.03 52.51
C VAL A 489 -27.55 -29.12 53.18
N PHE A 490 -28.51 -28.29 52.76
CA PHE A 490 -29.88 -28.32 53.27
C PHE A 490 -30.62 -29.63 52.95
N THR A 491 -30.49 -30.13 51.72
CA THR A 491 -31.13 -31.41 51.31
C THR A 491 -30.54 -32.62 52.03
N LEU A 492 -29.23 -32.62 52.30
CA LEU A 492 -28.57 -33.64 53.13
C LEU A 492 -29.13 -33.66 54.56
N LEU A 493 -29.47 -32.49 55.12
CA LEU A 493 -30.09 -32.38 56.45
C LEU A 493 -31.55 -32.86 56.48
N GLN A 494 -32.29 -32.68 55.38
CA GLN A 494 -33.74 -32.95 55.29
C GLN A 494 -34.08 -34.36 54.77
N GLY A 495 -33.11 -35.14 54.30
CA GLY A 495 -33.36 -36.48 53.74
C GLY A 495 -34.04 -36.46 52.36
N ILE A 496 -33.97 -35.35 51.63
CA ILE A 496 -34.51 -35.24 50.26
C ILE A 496 -33.61 -36.04 49.30
N PRO A 497 -34.17 -36.80 48.33
CA PRO A 497 -33.37 -37.58 47.40
C PRO A 497 -32.44 -36.68 46.56
N VAL A 498 -31.13 -36.94 46.66
CA VAL A 498 -30.01 -36.25 46.00
C VAL A 498 -30.16 -36.16 44.48
N LEU A 499 -30.97 -37.05 43.88
CA LEU A 499 -31.17 -37.15 42.43
C LEU A 499 -31.67 -35.83 41.79
N VAL A 500 -32.60 -35.12 42.44
CA VAL A 500 -33.18 -33.89 41.89
C VAL A 500 -32.15 -32.75 41.85
N VAL A 501 -31.34 -32.65 42.91
CA VAL A 501 -30.26 -31.64 43.01
C VAL A 501 -29.23 -31.83 41.90
N ASN A 502 -28.84 -33.09 41.67
CA ASN A 502 -27.87 -33.43 40.63
C ASN A 502 -28.40 -33.04 39.24
N SER A 503 -29.67 -33.34 38.93
CA SER A 503 -30.26 -32.98 37.64
C SER A 503 -30.25 -31.47 37.38
N VAL A 504 -30.57 -30.65 38.40
CA VAL A 504 -30.51 -29.18 38.29
C VAL A 504 -29.07 -28.70 38.11
N GLY A 505 -28.12 -29.29 38.84
CA GLY A 505 -26.69 -28.99 38.71
C GLY A 505 -26.16 -29.26 37.30
N TYR A 506 -26.47 -30.43 36.73
CA TYR A 506 -26.10 -30.76 35.35
C TYR A 506 -26.74 -29.80 34.34
N GLY A 507 -28.01 -29.44 34.52
CA GLY A 507 -28.69 -28.44 33.68
C GLY A 507 -27.98 -27.08 33.69
N ALA A 508 -27.56 -26.60 34.87
CA ALA A 508 -26.81 -25.35 35.00
C ALA A 508 -25.43 -25.41 34.33
N ILE A 509 -24.72 -26.54 34.44
CA ILE A 509 -23.42 -26.74 33.78
C ILE A 509 -23.58 -26.73 32.26
N VAL A 510 -24.59 -27.43 31.72
CA VAL A 510 -24.87 -27.45 30.28
C VAL A 510 -25.23 -26.06 29.78
N LEU A 511 -26.08 -25.33 30.51
CA LEU A 511 -26.43 -23.94 30.16
C LEU A 511 -25.20 -23.02 30.16
N TYR A 512 -24.32 -23.15 31.15
CA TYR A 512 -23.06 -22.40 31.19
C TYR A 512 -22.17 -22.73 29.99
N ALA A 513 -22.04 -24.02 29.65
CA ALA A 513 -21.26 -24.47 28.50
C ALA A 513 -21.83 -23.91 27.18
N ILE A 514 -23.16 -23.84 27.01
CA ILE A 514 -23.81 -23.23 25.85
C ILE A 514 -23.48 -21.73 25.77
N ILE A 515 -23.55 -21.01 26.89
CA ILE A 515 -23.24 -19.57 26.94
C ILE A 515 -21.76 -19.32 26.60
N LEU A 516 -20.84 -20.12 27.17
CA LEU A 516 -19.42 -20.04 26.83
C LEU A 516 -19.16 -20.41 25.36
N GLY A 517 -19.87 -21.40 24.83
CA GLY A 517 -19.84 -21.80 23.43
C GLY A 517 -20.28 -20.66 22.51
N TYR A 518 -21.40 -19.99 22.83
CA TYR A 518 -21.90 -18.82 22.11
C TYR A 518 -20.86 -17.68 22.07
N PHE A 519 -20.28 -17.33 23.23
CA PHE A 519 -19.26 -16.28 23.30
C PHE A 519 -17.98 -16.66 22.53
N SER A 520 -17.56 -17.93 22.60
CA SER A 520 -16.42 -18.44 21.84
C SER A 520 -16.70 -18.38 20.33
N PHE A 521 -17.91 -18.73 19.91
CA PHE A 521 -18.35 -18.68 18.51
C PHE A 521 -18.46 -17.24 17.99
N ALA A 522 -18.99 -16.31 18.79
CA ALA A 522 -19.01 -14.88 18.44
C ALA A 522 -17.60 -14.31 18.25
N ASN A 523 -16.65 -14.70 19.11
CA ASN A 523 -15.25 -14.32 18.94
C ASN A 523 -14.62 -14.95 17.69
N TYR A 524 -14.93 -16.22 17.41
CA TYR A 524 -14.49 -16.91 16.19
C TYR A 524 -15.00 -16.21 14.92
N ARG A 525 -16.29 -15.85 14.86
CA ARG A 525 -16.87 -15.08 13.73
C ARG A 525 -16.14 -13.75 13.54
N ARG A 526 -15.85 -13.01 14.62
CA ARG A 526 -15.11 -11.75 14.56
C ARG A 526 -13.69 -11.94 14.02
N LYS A 527 -12.96 -12.94 14.51
CA LYS A 527 -11.60 -13.25 14.01
C LYS A 527 -11.62 -13.69 12.55
N SER A 528 -12.66 -14.41 12.11
CA SER A 528 -12.86 -14.77 10.71
C SER A 528 -13.05 -13.54 9.82
N LEU A 529 -13.81 -12.53 10.27
CA LEU A 529 -13.95 -11.26 9.55
C LEU A 529 -12.62 -10.51 9.42
N ILE A 530 -11.82 -10.46 10.50
CA ILE A 530 -10.49 -9.85 10.47
C ILE A 530 -9.57 -10.59 9.49
N HIS A 531 -9.60 -11.92 9.53
CA HIS A 531 -8.82 -12.75 8.62
C HIS A 531 -9.20 -12.52 7.15
N ARG A 532 -10.51 -12.48 6.82
CA ARG A 532 -10.97 -12.15 5.46
C ARG A 532 -10.46 -10.78 5.01
N LYS A 533 -10.43 -9.79 5.91
CA LYS A 533 -9.85 -8.46 5.62
C LYS A 533 -8.33 -8.52 5.40
N PHE A 534 -7.63 -9.36 6.15
CA PHE A 534 -6.18 -9.52 6.04
C PHE A 534 -5.78 -10.15 4.69
N GLU A 535 -6.50 -11.19 4.24
CA GLU A 535 -6.23 -11.87 2.97
C GLU A 535 -6.45 -10.97 1.75
N ILE A 536 -7.35 -9.99 1.84
CA ILE A 536 -7.62 -9.06 0.73
C ILE A 536 -6.40 -8.13 0.55
N PRO A 537 -5.76 -8.14 -0.64
CA PRO A 537 -4.66 -7.22 -0.95
C PRO A 537 -5.07 -5.78 -0.73
N TYR A 538 -4.13 -4.98 -0.24
CA TYR A 538 -4.43 -3.62 0.21
C TYR A 538 -5.13 -2.76 -0.85
N HIS A 539 -4.68 -2.79 -2.11
CA HIS A 539 -5.30 -2.04 -3.22
C HIS A 539 -6.71 -2.52 -3.60
N LYS A 540 -7.11 -3.74 -3.20
CA LYS A 540 -8.47 -4.27 -3.45
C LYS A 540 -9.44 -3.98 -2.31
N ARG A 541 -8.97 -3.36 -1.23
CA ARG A 541 -9.84 -3.03 -0.11
C ARG A 541 -10.71 -1.83 -0.47
N ASN A 542 -12.00 -1.93 -0.18
CA ASN A 542 -12.90 -0.80 -0.30
C ASN A 542 -12.53 0.22 0.77
N LEU A 543 -11.84 1.28 0.36
CA LEU A 543 -11.50 2.38 1.25
C LEU A 543 -12.76 3.18 1.55
N ILE A 544 -13.12 3.24 2.83
CA ILE A 544 -14.26 4.04 3.30
C ILE A 544 -13.73 5.42 3.69
N LEU A 545 -13.53 6.27 2.67
CA LEU A 545 -13.21 7.68 2.85
C LEU A 545 -14.50 8.48 2.68
N ASP A 546 -14.90 9.22 3.72
CA ASP A 546 -16.02 10.13 3.62
C ASP A 546 -15.60 11.48 3.00
N ASP A 547 -16.58 12.29 2.63
CA ASP A 547 -16.33 13.58 1.97
C ASP A 547 -15.44 14.50 2.81
N ALA A 548 -15.60 14.48 4.15
CA ALA A 548 -14.75 15.25 5.05
C ALA A 548 -13.28 14.79 4.99
N SER A 549 -13.03 13.48 5.01
CA SER A 549 -11.68 12.94 4.84
C SER A 549 -11.07 13.31 3.49
N LEU A 550 -11.85 13.26 2.40
CA LEU A 550 -11.36 13.64 1.08
C LEU A 550 -11.03 15.13 0.97
N VAL A 551 -11.73 16.00 1.70
CA VAL A 551 -11.39 17.43 1.79
C VAL A 551 -10.07 17.62 2.51
N LEU A 552 -9.85 16.95 3.65
CA LEU A 552 -8.59 17.03 4.40
C LEU A 552 -7.40 16.48 3.59
N ILE A 553 -7.59 15.34 2.92
CA ILE A 553 -6.57 14.76 2.03
C ILE A 553 -6.24 15.74 0.88
N ARG A 554 -7.25 16.46 0.35
CA ARG A 554 -7.05 17.48 -0.69
C ARG A 554 -6.27 18.70 -0.21
N GLU A 555 -6.33 19.04 1.07
CA GLU A 555 -5.53 20.13 1.65
C GLU A 555 -4.04 19.75 1.70
N ASP A 556 -3.75 18.49 1.98
CA ASP A 556 -2.37 17.97 2.08
C ASP A 556 -1.77 17.54 0.74
N LEU A 557 -2.61 17.13 -0.24
CA LEU A 557 -2.15 16.68 -1.56
C LEU A 557 -2.32 17.77 -2.63
N PRO A 558 -1.26 18.08 -3.40
CA PRO A 558 -1.37 18.92 -4.59
C PRO A 558 -2.48 18.44 -5.53
N PRO A 559 -3.22 19.33 -6.22
CA PRO A 559 -4.39 18.94 -7.03
C PRO A 559 -4.12 17.80 -8.02
N LYS A 560 -2.95 17.83 -8.67
CA LYS A 560 -2.52 16.78 -9.60
C LYS A 560 -2.35 15.41 -8.92
N LEU A 561 -1.77 15.39 -7.72
CA LEU A 561 -1.59 14.17 -6.94
C LEU A 561 -2.89 13.69 -6.32
N MET A 562 -3.80 14.62 -5.98
CA MET A 562 -5.15 14.27 -5.54
C MET A 562 -5.94 13.58 -6.66
N GLU A 563 -5.78 14.01 -7.91
CA GLU A 563 -6.39 13.34 -9.05
C GLU A 563 -5.85 11.91 -9.25
N GLN A 564 -4.54 11.73 -9.09
CA GLN A 564 -3.90 10.41 -9.06
C GLN A 564 -4.49 9.55 -7.94
N PHE A 565 -4.56 10.11 -6.73
CA PHE A 565 -5.07 9.44 -5.54
C PHE A 565 -6.50 8.95 -5.72
N VAL A 566 -7.38 9.80 -6.24
CA VAL A 566 -8.77 9.44 -6.51
C VAL A 566 -8.85 8.31 -7.56
N TYR A 567 -8.01 8.35 -8.59
CA TYR A 567 -8.01 7.31 -9.63
C TYR A 567 -7.57 5.93 -9.10
N GLU A 568 -6.51 5.91 -8.30
CA GLU A 568 -5.91 4.70 -7.75
C GLU A 568 -6.73 4.10 -6.60
N SER A 569 -7.13 4.95 -5.65
CA SER A 569 -7.65 4.52 -4.34
C SER A 569 -9.18 4.36 -4.33
N LEU A 570 -9.91 5.06 -5.21
CA LEU A 570 -11.37 5.03 -5.21
C LEU A 570 -11.93 4.23 -6.39
N ASP A 571 -13.00 3.48 -6.13
CA ASP A 571 -13.73 2.77 -7.16
C ASP A 571 -14.50 3.76 -8.05
N THR A 572 -14.67 3.44 -9.33
CA THR A 572 -15.43 4.26 -10.28
C THR A 572 -16.89 4.41 -9.87
N LYS A 573 -17.40 3.48 -9.05
CA LYS A 573 -18.75 3.50 -8.47
C LYS A 573 -18.94 4.56 -7.38
N PHE A 574 -17.87 5.12 -6.82
CA PHE A 574 -17.97 6.08 -5.74
C PHE A 574 -18.47 7.44 -6.27
N LYS A 575 -19.73 7.77 -5.98
CA LYS A 575 -20.36 9.04 -6.35
C LYS A 575 -20.22 10.05 -5.19
N SER A 576 -19.22 10.93 -5.27
CA SER A 576 -19.05 12.04 -4.32
C SER A 576 -18.98 13.38 -5.05
N LYS A 577 -19.64 14.40 -4.48
CA LYS A 577 -19.58 15.79 -4.96
C LYS A 577 -18.16 16.36 -4.88
N VAL A 578 -17.38 15.93 -3.88
CA VAL A 578 -15.99 16.36 -3.72
C VAL A 578 -15.15 15.86 -4.90
N ILE A 579 -15.36 14.61 -5.33
CA ILE A 579 -14.67 14.04 -6.49
C ILE A 579 -15.04 14.75 -7.78
N THR A 580 -16.32 15.09 -7.97
CA THR A 580 -16.73 15.86 -9.16
C THR A 580 -16.07 17.22 -9.19
N ASN A 581 -15.95 17.89 -8.03
CA ASN A 581 -15.26 19.18 -7.94
C ASN A 581 -13.76 19.04 -8.21
N ILE A 582 -13.09 18.02 -7.65
CA ILE A 582 -11.67 17.75 -7.93
C ILE A 582 -11.44 17.51 -9.43
N LYS A 583 -12.32 16.74 -10.08
CA LYS A 583 -12.25 16.50 -11.53
C LYS A 583 -12.49 17.77 -12.34
N LEU A 584 -13.42 18.62 -11.90
CA LEU A 584 -13.73 19.89 -12.56
C LEU A 584 -12.55 20.87 -12.44
N ASP A 585 -11.97 20.99 -11.25
CA ASP A 585 -10.82 21.86 -10.97
C ASP A 585 -9.61 21.42 -11.82
N GLY A 586 -9.32 20.12 -11.87
CA GLY A 586 -8.26 19.56 -12.72
C GLY A 586 -8.48 19.83 -14.22
N ALA A 587 -9.72 19.73 -14.70
CA ALA A 587 -10.07 20.04 -16.08
C ALA A 587 -9.93 21.54 -16.40
N GLN A 588 -10.35 22.42 -15.49
CA GLN A 588 -10.20 23.88 -15.64
C GLN A 588 -8.73 24.29 -15.67
N ASP A 589 -7.90 23.74 -14.77
CA ASP A 589 -6.45 23.98 -14.75
C ASP A 589 -5.78 23.54 -16.05
N PHE A 590 -6.20 22.38 -16.59
CA PHE A 590 -5.69 21.89 -17.88
C PHE A 590 -6.04 22.83 -19.03
N ILE A 591 -7.30 23.27 -19.11
CA ILE A 591 -7.76 24.21 -20.15
C ILE A 591 -6.99 25.54 -20.03
N ARG A 592 -6.87 26.08 -18.82
CA ARG A 592 -6.15 27.33 -18.55
C ARG A 592 -4.68 27.24 -18.97
N LYS A 593 -3.99 26.14 -18.66
CA LYS A 593 -2.60 25.92 -19.05
C LYS A 593 -2.44 25.84 -20.57
N LYS A 594 -3.35 25.15 -21.26
CA LYS A 594 -3.33 25.04 -22.71
C LYS A 594 -3.59 26.39 -23.40
N SER A 595 -4.45 27.23 -22.83
CA SER A 595 -4.67 28.60 -23.32
C SER A 595 -3.42 29.47 -23.15
N LEU A 596 -2.77 29.41 -21.97
CA LEU A 596 -1.52 30.15 -21.72
C LEU A 596 -0.38 29.70 -22.64
N GLU A 597 -0.23 28.39 -22.88
CA GLU A 597 0.76 27.86 -23.84
C GLU A 597 0.49 28.33 -25.28
N LYS A 598 -0.78 28.56 -25.63
CA LYS A 598 -1.14 29.11 -26.94
C LYS A 598 -0.80 30.60 -27.03
N GLU A 599 -1.12 31.39 -26.00
CA GLU A 599 -0.78 32.82 -25.94
C GLU A 599 0.73 33.06 -26.01
N VAL A 600 1.54 32.33 -25.23
CA VAL A 600 3.01 32.45 -25.27
C VAL A 600 3.59 32.09 -26.65
N ASN A 601 3.02 31.09 -27.33
CA ASN A 601 3.45 30.73 -28.68
C ASN A 601 3.01 31.78 -29.72
N GLU A 602 1.89 32.46 -29.53
CA GLU A 602 1.45 33.57 -30.40
C GLU A 602 2.35 34.80 -30.20
N ASP A 603 2.67 35.20 -28.97
CA ASP A 603 3.54 36.35 -28.67
C ASP A 603 4.98 36.15 -29.19
N THR A 604 5.54 34.96 -29.04
CA THR A 604 6.87 34.63 -29.58
C THR A 604 6.90 34.56 -31.12
N LEU A 605 5.75 34.32 -31.76
CA LEU A 605 5.58 34.41 -33.21
C LEU A 605 5.61 35.86 -33.70
N PHE A 606 5.14 36.82 -32.91
CA PHE A 606 5.20 38.24 -33.23
C PHE A 606 6.60 38.84 -33.00
N GLU A 607 7.31 38.48 -31.92
CA GLU A 607 8.68 38.97 -31.69
C GLU A 607 9.69 38.49 -32.75
N LYS A 608 9.51 37.30 -33.33
CA LYS A 608 10.37 36.82 -34.42
C LYS A 608 10.11 37.53 -35.76
N LYS A 609 8.95 38.18 -35.92
CA LYS A 609 8.60 38.86 -37.16
C LYS A 609 9.27 40.24 -37.28
N ASP A 610 9.59 40.88 -36.16
CA ASP A 610 10.23 42.20 -36.16
C ASP A 610 11.76 42.14 -36.23
N LYS A 611 12.40 41.02 -35.85
CA LYS A 611 13.86 40.85 -35.96
C LYS A 611 14.36 40.41 -37.35
N ASN A 612 13.48 40.09 -38.29
CA ASN A 612 13.84 39.78 -39.68
C ASN A 612 13.61 40.96 -40.66
N LYS A 613 13.40 42.18 -40.15
CA LYS A 613 13.63 43.40 -40.92
C LYS A 613 15.10 43.83 -40.80
N GLU A 614 16.02 42.96 -41.20
CA GLU A 614 17.29 43.45 -41.75
C GLU A 614 16.95 44.03 -43.13
N GLU A 615 17.27 45.30 -43.32
CA GLU A 615 17.12 46.00 -44.59
C GLU A 615 17.72 45.15 -45.71
N PRO A 616 16.96 44.77 -46.75
CA PRO A 616 17.56 44.21 -47.94
C PRO A 616 18.40 45.33 -48.55
N SER A 617 19.71 45.28 -48.35
CA SER A 617 20.66 46.02 -49.17
C SER A 617 20.42 45.61 -50.61
N LEU A 618 19.76 46.51 -51.35
CA LEU A 618 19.56 46.47 -52.78
C LEU A 618 20.93 46.50 -53.46
N ASP A 619 21.53 45.34 -53.68
CA ASP A 619 22.58 45.19 -54.67
C ASP A 619 22.28 44.00 -55.59
N GLY A 620 22.41 44.26 -56.89
CA GLY A 620 21.59 43.69 -57.94
C GLY A 620 21.97 42.28 -58.38
N SER A 621 20.96 41.45 -58.64
CA SER A 621 21.08 40.25 -59.49
C SER A 621 19.72 39.57 -59.76
N LEU A 622 18.69 40.30 -60.21
CA LEU A 622 17.38 39.70 -60.54
C LEU A 622 16.81 40.08 -61.91
N GLY A 623 17.68 40.47 -62.85
CA GLY A 623 17.32 40.60 -64.27
C GLY A 623 17.90 39.47 -65.09
N LYS A 624 17.32 38.26 -65.07
CA LYS A 624 17.64 37.19 -66.05
C LYS A 624 16.69 36.00 -66.19
N LYS A 625 15.54 35.92 -65.49
CA LYS A 625 14.71 34.70 -65.49
C LYS A 625 13.29 34.78 -66.08
N TYR A 626 12.87 35.89 -66.66
CA TYR A 626 11.52 36.03 -67.23
C TYR A 626 11.49 36.56 -68.68
N GLY A 627 12.47 36.19 -69.49
CA GLY A 627 12.64 36.69 -70.87
C GLY A 627 12.19 35.75 -72.00
N THR A 628 11.42 34.69 -71.75
CA THR A 628 11.11 33.68 -72.79
C THR A 628 9.65 33.19 -72.79
N PHE A 629 8.68 34.09 -72.62
CA PHE A 629 7.25 33.72 -72.70
C PHE A 629 6.39 34.59 -73.62
N MET A 630 6.99 35.38 -74.50
CA MET A 630 6.28 36.14 -75.54
C MET A 630 7.14 36.17 -76.80
N GLU A 631 7.13 35.06 -77.56
CA GLU A 631 7.38 34.98 -79.01
C GLU A 631 7.35 33.49 -79.41
N ASP A 632 6.13 32.98 -79.65
CA ASP A 632 5.75 32.09 -80.76
C ASP A 632 4.26 31.70 -80.66
#